data_AF-A0A3N5W6A9-F1
#
_entry.id   AF-A0A3N5W6A9-F1
#
_cell.length_a   1.000
_cell.length_b   1.000
_cell.length_c   1.000
_cell.angle_alpha   90.00
_cell.angle_beta   90.00
_cell.angle_gamma   90.00
#
_symmetry.space_group_name_H-M   'P 1'
#
loop_
_entity.id
_entity.type
_entity.pdbx_description
1 polymer ?
#
loop_
_entity_poly.entity_id
_entity_poly.type
_entity_poly.pdbx_seq_one_letter_code
_entity_poly.pdbx_strand_id
1 'polypeptide(L)'
;MNTRHLSIISAWLMLLALVWPAQAVEVTVQVENLAPEGGVYLSPMWVGFDGPQFRLFTTTNAGTPSPGLTQLATDGDASLLQQEFQNTVQDGVEGLISTGQDSPNAPNFAPGTTGQRTFDLDPGTNRFMNFAAKVYPGATTFIASTSQIDLFDDEGQFNGKQIITILGT
;
A
#
# COMPACT_ATOMS: atom_id res chain seq x y z
N MET A 1 5.38 76.38 20.89
CA MET A 1 5.99 75.91 19.62
C MET A 1 5.90 74.39 19.64
N ASN A 2 5.06 73.83 18.76
CA ASN A 2 4.52 72.47 18.84
C ASN A 2 5.57 71.38 18.52
N THR A 3 5.72 70.40 19.41
CA THR A 3 6.39 69.13 19.14
C THR A 3 5.41 68.18 18.44
N ARG A 4 5.70 67.80 17.19
CA ARG A 4 4.94 66.79 16.44
C ARG A 4 5.58 65.43 16.69
N HIS A 5 4.88 64.54 17.38
CA HIS A 5 5.24 63.13 17.47
C HIS A 5 4.82 62.42 16.17
N LEU A 6 5.80 61.81 15.50
CA LEU A 6 5.61 60.99 14.31
C LEU A 6 5.44 59.53 14.77
N SER A 7 4.21 59.00 14.72
CA SER A 7 3.94 57.60 15.01
C SER A 7 4.20 56.76 13.76
N ILE A 8 5.22 55.91 13.81
CA ILE A 8 5.47 54.87 12.81
C ILE A 8 4.63 53.65 13.22
N ILE A 9 3.62 53.31 12.42
CA ILE A 9 2.83 52.08 12.58
C ILE A 9 3.51 51.02 11.71
N SER A 10 4.22 50.09 12.33
CA SER A 10 4.75 48.89 11.67
C SER A 10 3.63 47.85 11.54
N ALA A 11 3.18 47.60 10.31
CA ALA A 11 2.22 46.54 10.01
C ALA A 11 2.94 45.18 9.91
N TRP A 12 2.68 44.29 10.86
CA TRP A 12 3.09 42.89 10.78
C TRP A 12 2.11 42.15 9.86
N LEU A 13 2.54 41.77 8.66
CA LEU A 13 1.81 40.79 7.85
C LEU A 13 2.08 39.40 8.44
N MET A 14 1.11 38.84 9.16
CA MET A 14 1.06 37.40 9.43
C MET A 14 0.62 36.69 8.16
N LEU A 15 1.51 35.92 7.54
CA LEU A 15 1.11 34.88 6.59
C LEU A 15 0.36 33.81 7.39
N LEU A 16 -0.96 33.71 7.22
CA LEU A 16 -1.69 32.49 7.57
C LEU A 16 -1.30 31.42 6.54
N ALA A 17 -0.49 30.46 6.94
CA ALA A 17 -0.41 29.20 6.22
C ALA A 17 -1.73 28.45 6.45
N LEU A 18 -2.52 28.24 5.39
CA LEU A 18 -3.58 27.25 5.43
C LEU A 18 -2.91 25.88 5.56
N VAL A 19 -2.91 25.33 6.77
CA VAL A 19 -2.60 23.91 6.97
C VAL A 19 -3.86 23.17 6.57
N TRP A 20 -3.86 22.52 5.40
CA TRP A 20 -4.91 21.57 5.08
C TRP A 20 -4.76 20.38 6.04
N PRO A 21 -5.79 20.03 6.82
CA PRO A 21 -5.72 18.80 7.59
C PRO A 21 -5.65 17.65 6.59
N ALA A 22 -4.56 16.88 6.63
CA ALA A 22 -4.55 15.55 6.04
C ALA A 22 -5.64 14.74 6.77
N GLN A 23 -6.77 14.51 6.11
CA GLN A 23 -7.78 13.62 6.65
C GLN A 23 -7.39 12.20 6.27
N ALA A 24 -7.18 11.36 7.30
CA ALA A 24 -7.11 9.92 7.09
C ALA A 24 -8.43 9.43 6.48
N VAL A 25 -8.32 8.59 5.46
CA VAL A 25 -9.44 7.96 4.75
C VAL A 25 -9.40 6.46 5.05
N GLU A 26 -10.51 5.92 5.54
CA GLU A 26 -10.65 4.47 5.74
C GLU A 26 -10.81 3.76 4.38
N VAL A 27 -9.84 2.93 4.03
CA VAL A 27 -9.86 2.11 2.81
C VAL A 27 -9.91 0.63 3.20
N THR A 28 -10.93 -0.08 2.72
CA THR A 28 -11.03 -1.53 2.88
C THR A 28 -10.48 -2.24 1.65
N VAL A 29 -9.49 -3.10 1.86
CA VAL A 29 -9.01 -4.02 0.83
C VAL A 29 -9.61 -5.40 1.07
N GLN A 30 -10.25 -5.95 0.04
CA GLN A 30 -10.81 -7.29 0.04
C GLN A 30 -10.07 -8.16 -0.98
N VAL A 31 -9.74 -9.38 -0.57
CA VAL A 31 -9.07 -10.39 -1.39
C VAL A 31 -9.95 -11.61 -1.46
N GLU A 32 -10.23 -12.09 -2.67
CA GLU A 32 -10.98 -13.30 -2.93
C GLU A 32 -10.14 -14.22 -3.82
N ASN A 33 -10.03 -15.49 -3.44
CA ASN A 33 -9.42 -16.49 -4.30
C ASN A 33 -10.48 -17.11 -5.22
N LEU A 34 -10.49 -16.67 -6.48
CA LEU A 34 -11.44 -17.11 -7.51
C LEU A 34 -11.12 -18.50 -8.10
N ALA A 35 -10.13 -19.22 -7.58
CA ALA A 35 -9.82 -20.57 -8.05
C ALA A 35 -11.01 -21.54 -7.82
N PRO A 36 -11.21 -22.53 -8.70
CA PRO A 36 -12.18 -23.59 -8.47
C PRO A 36 -11.72 -24.53 -7.35
N GLU A 37 -12.62 -25.36 -6.83
CA GLU A 37 -12.28 -26.42 -5.87
C GLU A 37 -11.12 -27.29 -6.39
N GLY A 38 -10.13 -27.54 -5.53
CA GLY A 38 -8.89 -28.24 -5.90
C GLY A 38 -7.88 -27.39 -6.69
N GLY A 39 -8.18 -26.10 -6.90
CA GLY A 39 -7.28 -25.14 -7.53
C GLY A 39 -6.17 -24.62 -6.61
N VAL A 40 -5.70 -23.41 -6.89
CA VAL A 40 -4.56 -22.82 -6.18
C VAL A 40 -4.95 -22.24 -4.82
N TYR A 41 -3.99 -22.21 -3.91
CA TYR A 41 -4.09 -21.47 -2.65
C TYR A 41 -3.19 -20.24 -2.70
N LEU A 42 -3.48 -19.22 -1.89
CA LEU A 42 -2.60 -18.08 -1.71
C LEU A 42 -2.07 -18.02 -0.28
N SER A 43 -0.84 -17.54 -0.09
CA SER A 43 -0.37 -17.05 1.21
C SER A 43 -1.26 -15.88 1.68
N PRO A 44 -1.12 -15.38 2.92
CA PRO A 44 -1.64 -14.05 3.25
C PRO A 44 -1.21 -13.03 2.18
N MET A 45 -2.10 -12.11 1.84
CA MET A 45 -1.81 -11.06 0.87
C MET A 45 -1.12 -9.92 1.60
N TRP A 46 0.12 -9.63 1.25
CA TRP A 46 0.76 -8.39 1.65
C TRP A 46 0.23 -7.24 0.82
N VAL A 47 -0.05 -6.12 1.49
CA VAL A 47 -0.39 -4.84 0.86
C VAL A 47 0.45 -3.73 1.50
N GLY A 48 0.92 -2.80 0.67
CA GLY A 48 1.66 -1.61 1.10
C GLY A 48 1.07 -0.36 0.45
N PHE A 49 1.01 0.73 1.20
CA PHE A 49 0.46 2.02 0.79
C PHE A 49 1.50 3.12 0.95
N ASP A 50 1.80 3.81 -0.15
CA ASP A 50 2.99 4.64 -0.28
C ASP A 50 2.78 5.85 -1.21
N GLY A 51 3.80 6.69 -1.30
CA GLY A 51 3.90 7.76 -2.30
C GLY A 51 4.53 7.27 -3.63
N PRO A 52 4.76 8.16 -4.61
CA PRO A 52 5.12 7.76 -5.98
C PRO A 52 6.50 7.08 -6.15
N GLN A 53 7.29 6.95 -5.07
CA GLN A 53 8.69 6.52 -5.11
C GLN A 53 8.88 5.02 -4.93
N PHE A 54 7.98 4.34 -4.20
CA PHE A 54 8.14 2.90 -3.98
C PHE A 54 7.72 2.12 -5.23
N ARG A 55 8.49 1.07 -5.53
CA ARG A 55 8.18 0.12 -6.59
C ARG A 55 8.51 -1.26 -6.07
N LEU A 56 7.49 -2.12 -5.99
CA LEU A 56 7.66 -3.48 -5.50
C LEU A 56 8.66 -4.29 -6.36
N PHE A 57 8.62 -4.10 -7.67
CA PHE A 57 9.68 -4.49 -8.60
C PHE A 57 9.58 -3.65 -9.88
N THR A 58 10.68 -3.55 -10.65
CA THR A 58 10.68 -2.87 -11.95
C THR A 58 11.10 -3.86 -13.04
N THR A 59 10.39 -3.84 -14.17
CA THR A 59 10.70 -4.71 -15.32
C THR A 59 11.88 -4.18 -16.16
N THR A 60 12.36 -2.96 -15.88
CA THR A 60 13.36 -2.25 -16.69
C THR A 60 14.81 -2.41 -16.25
N ASN A 61 15.09 -2.88 -15.03
CA ASN A 61 16.46 -3.11 -14.50
C ASN A 61 16.76 -4.61 -14.26
N ALA A 62 16.54 -5.44 -15.28
CA ALA A 62 16.85 -6.88 -15.28
C ALA A 62 16.16 -7.71 -14.17
N GLY A 63 15.00 -7.30 -13.67
CA GLY A 63 14.00 -8.22 -13.12
C GLY A 63 14.41 -9.06 -11.91
N THR A 64 15.43 -8.68 -11.15
CA THR A 64 15.75 -9.36 -9.89
C THR A 64 14.76 -8.88 -8.81
N PRO A 65 13.88 -9.75 -8.30
CA PRO A 65 13.00 -9.39 -7.18
C PRO A 65 13.85 -8.97 -5.97
N SER A 66 13.31 -8.09 -5.10
CA SER A 66 13.98 -7.80 -3.83
C SER A 66 14.15 -9.09 -3.01
N PRO A 67 15.11 -9.15 -2.08
CA PRO A 67 15.21 -10.27 -1.14
C PRO A 67 13.88 -10.59 -0.45
N GLY A 68 13.14 -9.57 -0.02
CA GLY A 68 11.81 -9.72 0.57
C GLY A 68 10.78 -10.34 -0.38
N LEU A 69 10.69 -9.86 -1.63
CA LEU A 69 9.78 -10.45 -2.63
C LEU A 69 10.19 -11.89 -2.98
N THR A 70 11.49 -12.18 -3.01
CA THR A 70 12.02 -13.53 -3.24
C THR A 70 11.62 -14.48 -2.12
N GLN A 71 11.75 -14.04 -0.86
CA GLN A 71 11.32 -14.82 0.31
C GLN A 71 9.81 -15.07 0.27
N LEU A 72 9.02 -14.04 -0.01
CA LEU A 72 7.57 -14.18 -0.14
C LEU A 72 7.22 -15.20 -1.24
N ALA A 73 7.81 -15.10 -2.42
CA ALA A 73 7.55 -16.03 -3.52
C ALA A 73 7.97 -17.48 -3.19
N THR A 74 9.00 -17.66 -2.38
CA THR A 74 9.58 -18.97 -2.05
C THR A 74 8.88 -19.63 -0.86
N ASP A 75 8.56 -18.88 0.18
CA ASP A 75 8.09 -19.43 1.45
C ASP A 75 6.65 -18.98 1.79
N GLY A 76 6.17 -17.90 1.17
CA GLY A 76 4.93 -17.22 1.56
C GLY A 76 5.11 -16.25 2.73
N ASP A 77 6.35 -16.08 3.20
CA ASP A 77 6.72 -15.21 4.32
C ASP A 77 7.04 -13.79 3.82
N ALA A 78 6.23 -12.81 4.26
CA ALA A 78 6.38 -11.41 3.88
C ALA A 78 7.27 -10.59 4.84
N SER A 79 7.81 -11.18 5.92
CA SER A 79 8.48 -10.43 6.99
C SER A 79 9.64 -9.56 6.51
N LEU A 80 10.48 -10.07 5.61
CA LEU A 80 11.57 -9.29 5.02
C LEU A 80 11.07 -8.22 4.04
N LEU A 81 9.99 -8.49 3.30
CA LEU A 81 9.37 -7.49 2.44
C LEU A 81 8.81 -6.33 3.27
N GLN A 82 8.18 -6.62 4.41
CA GLN A 82 7.69 -5.60 5.34
C GLN A 82 8.84 -4.75 5.89
N GLN A 83 9.94 -5.40 6.26
CA GLN A 83 11.15 -4.69 6.72
C GLN A 83 11.74 -3.78 5.61
N GLU A 84 11.82 -4.27 4.38
CA GLU A 84 12.26 -3.47 3.23
C GLU A 84 11.35 -2.27 2.98
N PHE A 85 10.03 -2.47 3.06
CA PHE A 85 9.03 -1.42 2.89
C PHE A 85 9.19 -0.33 3.95
N GLN A 86 9.22 -0.69 5.25
CA GLN A 86 9.38 0.27 6.36
C GLN A 86 10.70 1.04 6.31
N ASN A 87 11.77 0.42 5.81
CA ASN A 87 13.05 1.10 5.66
C ASN A 87 13.10 2.07 4.47
N THR A 88 12.20 1.89 3.49
CA THR A 88 12.22 2.65 2.23
C THR A 88 11.14 3.73 2.20
N VAL A 89 9.98 3.45 2.79
CA VAL A 89 8.78 4.30 2.72
C VAL A 89 8.55 4.95 4.08
N GLN A 90 8.91 6.22 4.19
CA GLN A 90 8.55 7.02 5.34
C GLN A 90 7.03 7.23 5.38
N ASP A 91 6.43 7.06 6.56
CA ASP A 91 4.99 7.22 6.78
C ASP A 91 4.11 6.27 5.92
N GLY A 92 4.71 5.19 5.42
CA GLY A 92 4.02 4.13 4.70
C GLY A 92 3.14 3.30 5.64
N VAL A 93 1.99 2.87 5.13
CA VAL A 93 1.08 1.94 5.82
C VAL A 93 1.17 0.59 5.13
N GLU A 94 1.19 -0.51 5.86
CA GLU A 94 1.19 -1.84 5.27
C GLU A 94 0.46 -2.86 6.14
N GLY A 95 0.21 -4.04 5.58
CA GLY A 95 -0.30 -5.16 6.36
C GLY A 95 -0.46 -6.45 5.57
N LEU A 96 -0.74 -7.52 6.32
CA LEU A 96 -1.22 -8.77 5.78
C LEU A 96 -2.74 -8.83 5.86
N ILE A 97 -3.35 -9.32 4.80
CA ILE A 97 -4.77 -9.69 4.72
C ILE A 97 -4.84 -11.21 4.74
N SER A 98 -5.61 -11.74 5.68
CA SER A 98 -5.86 -13.17 5.88
C SER A 98 -7.37 -13.44 5.90
N THR A 99 -7.78 -14.71 5.88
CA THR A 99 -9.17 -15.12 6.13
C THR A 99 -9.45 -15.32 7.63
N GLY A 100 -8.64 -14.74 8.51
CA GLY A 100 -8.76 -14.87 9.97
C GLY A 100 -8.01 -16.05 10.61
N GLN A 101 -7.23 -16.81 9.83
CA GLN A 101 -6.22 -17.72 10.38
C GLN A 101 -4.86 -17.04 10.31
N ASP A 102 -4.38 -16.45 11.42
CA ASP A 102 -3.12 -15.69 11.43
C ASP A 102 -1.91 -16.62 11.55
N SER A 103 -1.65 -17.39 10.50
CA SER A 103 -0.37 -18.06 10.31
C SER A 103 0.33 -17.43 9.11
N PRO A 104 1.38 -16.60 9.31
CA PRO A 104 2.05 -15.87 8.24
C PRO A 104 2.69 -16.79 7.20
N ASN A 105 2.98 -18.05 7.56
CA ASN A 105 3.75 -18.99 6.75
C ASN A 105 2.94 -20.18 6.25
N ALA A 106 1.61 -20.13 6.36
CA ALA A 106 0.72 -21.17 5.85
C ALA A 106 -0.17 -20.62 4.73
N PRO A 107 -0.51 -21.43 3.71
CA PRO A 107 -1.56 -21.09 2.77
C PRO A 107 -2.82 -20.66 3.53
N ASN A 108 -3.33 -19.47 3.21
CA ASN A 108 -4.38 -18.79 3.95
C ASN A 108 -5.68 -18.72 3.13
N PHE A 109 -5.56 -18.43 1.84
CA PHE A 109 -6.70 -18.38 0.94
C PHE A 109 -6.85 -19.68 0.18
N ALA A 110 -7.70 -20.57 0.68
CA ALA A 110 -8.20 -21.70 -0.11
C ALA A 110 -9.05 -21.21 -1.30
N PRO A 111 -9.25 -22.05 -2.33
CA PRO A 111 -10.22 -21.75 -3.39
C PRO A 111 -11.59 -21.33 -2.83
N GLY A 112 -12.13 -20.21 -3.32
CA GLY A 112 -13.43 -19.67 -2.93
C GLY A 112 -13.48 -18.90 -1.60
N THR A 113 -12.36 -18.69 -0.90
CA THR A 113 -12.35 -17.92 0.35
C THR A 113 -12.10 -16.44 0.12
N THR A 114 -12.58 -15.63 1.08
CA THR A 114 -12.45 -14.18 1.08
C THR A 114 -11.89 -13.70 2.42
N GLY A 115 -11.04 -12.67 2.37
CA GLY A 115 -10.47 -11.98 3.51
C GLY A 115 -10.45 -10.49 3.24
N GLN A 116 -10.46 -9.67 4.29
CA GLN A 116 -10.42 -8.22 4.13
C GLN A 116 -9.80 -7.53 5.34
N ARG A 117 -9.30 -6.32 5.13
CA ARG A 117 -8.78 -5.45 6.18
C ARG A 117 -9.02 -3.98 5.83
N THR A 118 -9.30 -3.19 6.84
CA THR A 118 -9.44 -1.73 6.74
C THR A 118 -8.14 -1.06 7.18
N PHE A 119 -7.74 -0.03 6.46
CA PHE A 119 -6.56 0.78 6.70
C PHE A 119 -6.95 2.26 6.78
N ASP A 120 -6.37 2.98 7.73
CA ASP A 120 -6.44 4.44 7.80
C ASP A 120 -5.30 5.02 6.96
N LEU A 121 -5.63 5.65 5.82
CA LEU A 121 -4.64 6.13 4.86
C LEU A 121 -4.64 7.66 4.78
N ASP A 122 -3.46 8.27 4.78
CA ASP A 122 -3.31 9.69 4.45
C ASP A 122 -3.13 9.84 2.92
N PRO A 123 -4.05 10.51 2.18
CA PRO A 123 -3.91 10.70 0.75
C PRO A 123 -2.61 11.40 0.32
N GLY A 124 -2.00 12.18 1.21
CA GLY A 124 -0.74 12.89 0.97
C GLY A 124 0.50 11.98 0.95
N THR A 125 0.47 10.85 1.68
CA THR A 125 1.63 9.94 1.83
C THR A 125 1.35 8.49 1.42
N ASN A 126 0.08 8.10 1.32
CA ASN A 126 -0.39 6.73 1.04
C ASN A 126 -1.25 6.67 -0.24
N ARG A 127 -0.91 7.51 -1.23
CA ARG A 127 -1.66 7.65 -2.47
C ARG A 127 -1.78 6.36 -3.28
N PHE A 128 -0.73 5.55 -3.27
CA PHE A 128 -0.61 4.38 -4.11
C PHE A 128 -0.67 3.09 -3.29
N MET A 129 -1.17 2.03 -3.89
CA MET A 129 -1.17 0.68 -3.32
C MET A 129 -0.33 -0.29 -4.15
N ASN A 130 0.41 -1.15 -3.44
CA ASN A 130 1.10 -2.32 -3.96
C ASN A 130 0.60 -3.59 -3.25
N PHE A 131 0.71 -4.74 -3.88
CA PHE A 131 0.35 -6.02 -3.27
C PHE A 131 1.25 -7.18 -3.73
N ALA A 132 1.36 -8.22 -2.91
CA ALA A 132 2.01 -9.48 -3.25
C ALA A 132 1.46 -10.67 -2.45
N ALA A 133 1.39 -11.84 -3.09
CA ALA A 133 1.11 -13.12 -2.42
C ALA A 133 1.78 -14.29 -3.17
N LYS A 134 2.19 -15.32 -2.43
CA LYS A 134 2.61 -16.60 -3.01
C LYS A 134 1.40 -17.37 -3.52
N VAL A 135 1.58 -18.09 -4.63
CA VAL A 135 0.62 -19.04 -5.18
C VAL A 135 1.10 -20.46 -4.92
N TYR A 136 0.21 -21.31 -4.39
CA TYR A 136 0.45 -22.73 -4.14
C TYR A 136 -0.48 -23.60 -5.01
N PRO A 137 -0.04 -24.79 -5.47
CA PRO A 137 1.33 -25.28 -5.40
C PRO A 137 2.23 -24.52 -6.40
N GLY A 138 3.43 -24.14 -5.95
CA GLY A 138 4.40 -23.41 -6.76
C GLY A 138 5.71 -23.24 -5.99
N ALA A 139 6.85 -23.48 -6.65
CA ALA A 139 8.15 -23.35 -6.02
C ALA A 139 8.45 -21.87 -5.71
N THR A 140 8.28 -21.02 -6.73
CA THR A 140 8.52 -19.57 -6.68
C THR A 140 7.42 -18.79 -7.43
N THR A 141 6.21 -19.36 -7.49
CA THR A 141 5.07 -18.74 -8.18
C THR A 141 4.39 -17.74 -7.25
N PHE A 142 4.16 -16.52 -7.72
CA PHE A 142 3.53 -15.45 -6.95
C PHE A 142 2.67 -14.56 -7.85
N ILE A 143 1.80 -13.77 -7.22
CA ILE A 143 1.09 -12.64 -7.81
C ILE A 143 1.57 -11.37 -7.13
N ALA A 144 1.76 -10.30 -7.90
CA ALA A 144 2.19 -9.01 -7.37
C ALA A 144 1.84 -7.86 -8.32
N SER A 145 1.74 -6.64 -7.79
CA SER A 145 1.56 -5.42 -8.58
C SER A 145 2.85 -5.05 -9.33
N THR A 146 2.80 -5.03 -10.67
CA THR A 146 3.89 -4.52 -11.54
C THR A 146 3.92 -2.99 -11.61
N SER A 147 2.80 -2.36 -11.28
CA SER A 147 2.60 -0.92 -11.23
C SER A 147 1.77 -0.58 -10.01
N GLN A 148 2.04 0.59 -9.44
CA GLN A 148 1.23 1.15 -8.37
C GLN A 148 -0.23 1.33 -8.79
N ILE A 149 -1.16 1.01 -7.90
CA ILE A 149 -2.58 1.27 -8.04
C ILE A 149 -2.85 2.65 -7.44
N ASP A 150 -3.40 3.58 -8.22
CA ASP A 150 -3.66 4.95 -7.77
C ASP A 150 -4.98 5.02 -6.99
N LEU A 151 -4.92 5.18 -5.67
CA LEU A 151 -6.10 5.20 -4.81
C LEU A 151 -6.72 6.59 -4.70
N PHE A 152 -5.92 7.65 -4.85
CA PHE A 152 -6.36 9.03 -4.69
C PHE A 152 -5.90 9.89 -5.87
N ASP A 153 -6.70 10.86 -6.29
CA ASP A 153 -6.30 11.81 -7.32
C ASP A 153 -5.27 12.84 -6.82
N ASP A 154 -4.86 13.76 -7.69
CA ASP A 154 -3.89 14.81 -7.37
C ASP A 154 -4.42 15.80 -6.30
N GLU A 155 -5.74 15.87 -6.12
CA GLU A 155 -6.43 16.65 -5.09
C GLU A 155 -6.67 15.85 -3.79
N GLY A 156 -6.20 14.61 -3.71
CA GLY A 156 -6.33 13.73 -2.54
C GLY A 156 -7.73 13.14 -2.35
N GLN A 157 -8.61 13.20 -3.36
CA GLN A 157 -9.91 12.54 -3.33
C GLN A 157 -9.78 11.07 -3.67
N PHE A 158 -10.53 10.22 -2.98
CA PHE A 158 -10.52 8.79 -3.25
C PHE A 158 -11.11 8.48 -4.64
N ASN A 159 -10.37 7.72 -5.46
CA ASN A 159 -10.77 7.32 -6.81
C ASN A 159 -11.96 6.35 -6.85
N GLY A 160 -12.44 5.90 -5.68
CA GLY A 160 -13.59 5.02 -5.54
C GLY A 160 -13.22 3.54 -5.59
N LYS A 161 -14.24 2.68 -5.69
CA LYS A 161 -14.05 1.22 -5.71
C LYS A 161 -13.30 0.79 -6.97
N GLN A 162 -12.20 0.08 -6.79
CA GLN A 162 -11.42 -0.54 -7.86
C GLN A 162 -11.51 -2.06 -7.74
N ILE A 163 -11.55 -2.76 -8.88
CA ILE A 163 -11.57 -4.22 -8.93
C ILE A 163 -10.41 -4.67 -9.82
N ILE A 164 -9.52 -5.48 -9.26
CA ILE A 164 -8.40 -6.09 -9.97
C ILE A 164 -8.65 -7.59 -10.03
N THR A 165 -8.67 -8.15 -11.23
CA THR A 165 -8.85 -9.58 -11.45
C THR A 165 -7.61 -10.16 -12.10
N ILE A 166 -7.02 -11.16 -11.46
CA ILE A 166 -5.86 -11.90 -11.97
C ILE A 166 -6.34 -13.29 -12.38
N LEU A 167 -6.13 -13.65 -13.64
CA LEU A 167 -6.49 -14.95 -14.20
C LEU A 167 -5.22 -15.68 -14.63
N GLY A 168 -5.11 -16.96 -14.26
CA GLY A 168 -4.12 -17.87 -14.81
C GLY A 168 -4.62 -18.50 -16.12
N THR A 169 -3.70 -18.92 -16.99
CA THR A 169 -3.97 -19.67 -18.23
C THR A 169 -3.36 -21.05 -18.16
#